data_AF-A0A5B1CR30-F1
#
_entry.id   AF-A0A5B1CR30-F1
#
_cell.length_a   1.000
_cell.length_b   1.000
_cell.length_c   1.000
_cell.angle_alpha   90.00
_cell.angle_beta   90.00
_cell.angle_gamma   90.00
#
_symmetry.space_group_name_H-M   'P 1'
#
loop_
_entity.id
_entity.type
_entity.pdbx_description
1 polymer ?
#
loop_
_entity_poly.entity_id
_entity_poly.type
_entity_poly.pdbx_seq_one_letter_code
_entity_poly.pdbx_strand_id
1 'polypeptide(L)' 'MSEPLTQSLTRYLTAPQVGLRYSCSSRSVYRLADSGLMPPPIRIGGMVRWSIETLDEWDAAGNPRFRPTPKRTGAVR' A
#
# COMPACT_ATOMS: atom_id res chain seq x y z
N MET A 1 16.71 -10.12 -27.29
CA MET A 1 15.25 -9.90 -27.17
C MET A 1 14.66 -11.24 -26.75
N SER A 2 13.89 -11.43 -25.70
CA SER A 2 13.42 -10.66 -24.55
C SER A 2 12.69 -11.73 -23.74
N GLU A 3 13.03 -12.00 -22.48
CA GLU A 3 12.09 -12.55 -21.47
C GLU A 3 12.80 -12.56 -20.10
N PRO A 4 12.55 -11.60 -19.20
CA PRO A 4 12.88 -11.81 -17.79
C PRO A 4 11.77 -12.66 -17.15
N LEU A 5 12.09 -13.91 -16.82
CA LEU A 5 11.27 -14.89 -16.08
C LEU A 5 10.91 -14.45 -14.63
N THR A 6 10.85 -13.15 -14.35
CA THR A 6 10.64 -12.58 -13.01
C THR A 6 9.19 -12.18 -12.77
N GLN A 7 8.25 -12.56 -13.64
CA GLN A 7 6.87 -12.10 -13.51
C GLN A 7 6.08 -12.75 -12.35
N SER A 8 6.50 -13.88 -11.78
CA SER A 8 5.51 -14.78 -11.14
C SER A 8 5.66 -15.12 -9.64
N LEU A 9 6.44 -14.39 -8.81
CA LEU A 9 6.52 -14.70 -7.36
C LEU A 9 6.37 -13.53 -6.39
N THR A 10 6.25 -12.30 -6.87
CA THR A 10 6.20 -11.14 -5.97
C THR A 10 4.79 -10.99 -5.40
N ARG A 11 4.53 -11.51 -4.19
CA ARG A 11 3.24 -11.31 -3.50
C ARG A 11 3.06 -9.89 -2.92
N TYR A 12 4.18 -9.18 -2.73
CA TYR A 12 4.20 -7.91 -2.02
C TYR A 12 4.97 -6.83 -2.77
N LEU A 13 4.39 -5.63 -2.87
CA LEU A 13 5.01 -4.45 -3.45
C LEU A 13 5.66 -3.56 -2.40
N THR A 14 6.74 -2.91 -2.79
CA THR A 14 7.39 -1.81 -2.07
C THR A 14 6.71 -0.47 -2.40
N ALA A 15 6.89 0.56 -1.56
CA ALA A 15 6.30 1.87 -1.81
C ALA A 15 6.65 2.47 -3.20
N PRO A 16 7.88 2.34 -3.73
CA PRO A 16 8.18 2.78 -5.09
C PRO A 16 7.40 2.02 -6.17
N GLN A 17 7.21 0.70 -6.01
CA GLN A 17 6.46 -0.12 -6.96
C GLN A 17 4.97 0.22 -6.93
N VAL A 18 4.39 0.43 -5.75
CA VAL A 18 3.02 0.93 -5.61
C VAL A 18 2.90 2.33 -6.23
N GLY A 19 3.91 3.18 -6.02
CA GLY A 19 3.97 4.50 -6.63
C GLY A 19 3.93 4.45 -8.15
N LEU A 20 4.74 3.56 -8.75
CA LEU A 20 4.73 3.34 -10.20
C LEU A 20 3.38 2.84 -10.71
N ARG A 21 2.72 1.93 -9.97
CA ARG A 21 1.40 1.39 -10.32
C ARG A 21 0.32 2.47 -10.42
N TYR A 22 0.34 3.46 -9.52
CA TYR A 22 -0.65 4.55 -9.47
C TYR A 22 -0.11 5.90 -9.96
N SER A 23 1.03 5.92 -10.66
CA SER A 23 1.69 7.14 -11.16
C SER A 23 1.88 8.22 -10.07
N CYS A 24 2.28 7.82 -8.86
CA CYS A 24 2.52 8.70 -7.72
C CYS A 24 3.88 8.44 -7.05
N SER A 25 4.38 9.41 -6.29
CA SER A 25 5.64 9.25 -5.56
C SER A 25 5.48 8.32 -4.34
N SER A 26 6.56 7.65 -3.94
CA SER A 26 6.58 6.80 -2.73
C SER A 26 6.10 7.55 -1.47
N ARG A 27 6.38 8.86 -1.38
CA ARG A 27 5.91 9.71 -0.28
C ARG A 27 4.38 9.88 -0.31
N SER A 28 3.80 10.02 -1.50
CA SER A 28 2.35 10.05 -1.67
C SER A 28 1.71 8.73 -1.24
N VAL A 29 2.32 7.58 -1.57
CA VAL A 29 1.84 6.26 -1.10
C VAL A 29 1.77 6.19 0.43
N TYR A 30 2.85 6.57 1.14
CA TYR A 30 2.81 6.59 2.61
C TYR A 30 1.74 7.54 3.16
N ARG A 31 1.55 8.71 2.54
CA ARG A 31 0.52 9.67 2.95
C ARG A 31 -0.90 9.13 2.71
N LEU A 32 -1.15 8.47 1.58
CA LEU A 32 -2.43 7.83 1.29
C LEU A 32 -2.71 6.72 2.30
N ALA A 33 -1.69 5.92 2.65
CA ALA A 33 -1.82 4.87 3.65
C ALA A 33 -2.11 5.43 5.05
N ASP A 34 -1.40 6.47 5.50
CA ASP A 34 -1.61 7.06 6.83
C ASP A 34 -2.96 7.81 6.92
N SER A 35 -3.43 8.39 5.81
CA SER A 35 -4.76 9.01 5.73
C SER A 35 -5.89 8.01 5.51
N GLY A 36 -5.59 6.72 5.31
CA GLY A 36 -6.59 5.69 5.06
C GLY A 36 -7.31 5.85 3.71
N LEU A 37 -6.63 6.40 2.72
CA LEU A 37 -7.15 6.50 1.35
C LEU A 37 -6.74 5.31 0.48
N MET A 38 -5.92 4.40 1.00
CA MET A 38 -5.49 3.17 0.34
C MET A 38 -5.38 2.02 1.36
N PRO A 39 -5.19 0.77 0.91
CA PRO A 39 -5.02 -0.37 1.81
C PRO A 39 -3.87 -0.17 2.81
N PRO A 40 -4.04 -0.63 4.06
CA PRO A 40 -3.03 -0.48 5.09
C PRO A 40 -1.77 -1.26 4.74
N PRO A 41 -0.58 -0.73 5.07
CA PRO A 41 0.68 -1.42 4.83
C PRO A 41 0.85 -2.63 5.76
N ILE A 42 1.37 -3.71 5.20
CA ILE A 42 1.84 -4.88 5.92
C ILE A 42 3.28 -4.62 6.39
N ARG A 43 3.51 -4.73 7.70
CA ARG A 43 4.84 -4.57 8.30
C ARG A 43 5.49 -5.92 8.47
N ILE A 44 6.54 -6.19 7.71
CA ILE A 44 7.36 -7.39 7.81
C ILE A 44 8.68 -6.98 8.47
N GLY A 45 8.74 -7.11 9.80
CA GLY A 45 9.83 -6.54 10.60
C GLY A 45 9.92 -5.02 10.45
N GLY A 46 11.07 -4.51 9.99
CA GLY A 46 11.28 -3.08 9.70
C GLY A 46 10.77 -2.63 8.33
N MET A 47 10.32 -3.56 7.47
CA MET A 47 9.94 -3.26 6.10
C MET A 47 8.45 -3.02 5.96
N VAL A 48 8.09 -2.01 5.18
CA VAL A 48 6.71 -1.70 4.81
C VAL A 48 6.41 -2.27 3.41
N ARG A 49 5.33 -3.02 3.29
CA ARG A 49 4.91 -3.72 2.07
C ARG A 49 3.40 -3.63 1.84
N TRP A 50 2.97 -3.77 0.60
CA TRP A 50 1.55 -3.88 0.23
C TRP A 50 1.31 -5.19 -0.49
N SER A 51 0.25 -5.92 -0.13
CA SER A 51 -0.16 -7.13 -0.86
C SER A 51 -0.70 -6.74 -2.23
N ILE A 52 -0.27 -7.44 -3.28
CA ILE A 52 -0.82 -7.23 -4.63
C ILE A 52 -2.30 -7.58 -4.66
N GLU A 53 -2.67 -8.73 -4.10
CA GLU A 53 -4.05 -9.22 -4.06
C GLU A 53 -5.00 -8.20 -3.42
N THR A 54 -4.60 -7.63 -2.27
CA THR A 54 -5.40 -6.60 -1.59
C THR A 54 -5.50 -5.31 -2.40
N LEU A 55 -4.45 -4.93 -3.14
CA LEU A 55 -4.50 -3.76 -4.03
C LEU A 55 -5.42 -4.03 -5.23
N ASP A 56 -5.37 -5.24 -5.81
CA ASP A 56 -6.22 -5.65 -6.93
C ASP A 56 -7.70 -5.70 -6.52
N GLU A 57 -8.02 -6.30 -5.37
CA GLU A 57 -9.37 -6.31 -4.80
C GLU A 57 -9.88 -4.89 -4.52
N TRP A 58 -9.02 -4.04 -3.98
CA TRP A 58 -9.34 -2.65 -3.69
C TRP A 58 -9.60 -1.83 -4.96
N ASP A 59 -8.79 -2.03 -6.01
CA ASP A 59 -9.00 -1.43 -7.32
C ASP A 59 -10.31 -1.93 -7.94
N ALA A 60 -10.60 -3.23 -7.85
CA ALA A 60 -11.84 -3.84 -8.34
C ALA A 60 -13.08 -3.31 -7.60
N ALA A 61 -12.94 -2.97 -6.32
CA ALA A 61 -13.99 -2.34 -5.51
C ALA A 61 -14.18 -0.83 -5.79
N GLY A 62 -13.40 -0.24 -6.71
CA GLY A 62 -13.49 1.18 -7.06
C GLY A 62 -12.79 2.10 -6.05
N ASN A 63 -11.70 1.63 -5.44
CA ASN A 63 -10.82 2.40 -4.57
C ASN A 63 -11.52 3.02 -3.33
N PRO A 64 -12.27 2.24 -2.54
CA PRO A 64 -12.94 2.75 -1.34
C PRO A 64 -11.94 3.26 -0.28
N ARG A 65 -12.33 4.27 0.50
CA ARG A 65 -11.47 4.78 1.59
C ARG A 65 -11.39 3.77 2.73
N PHE A 66 -10.18 3.39 3.13
CA PHE A 66 -9.91 2.64 4.35
C PHE A 66 -9.97 3.58 5.55
N ARG A 67 -11.14 3.73 6.19
CA ARG A 67 -11.29 4.63 7.35
C ARG A 67 -10.14 4.40 8.35
N PRO A 68 -9.23 5.37 8.56
CA PRO A 68 -8.14 5.18 9.49
C PRO A 68 -8.74 5.08 10.89
N THR A 69 -8.37 4.03 11.64
CA THR A 69 -8.74 3.95 13.04
C THR A 69 -8.19 5.20 13.72
N PRO A 70 -9.02 6.00 14.43
CA PRO A 70 -8.53 7.20 15.09
C PRO A 70 -7.37 6.79 16.01
N LYS A 71 -6.18 7.38 15.78
CA LYS A 71 -5.06 7.23 16.72
C LYS A 71 -5.61 7.72 18.05
N ARG A 72 -5.57 6.87 19.08
CA ARG A 72 -5.98 7.25 20.45
C ARG A 72 -5.04 8.37 20.90
N THR A 73 -5.39 9.61 20.61
CA THR A 73 -4.73 10.79 21.18
C THR A 73 -4.90 10.66 22.68
N GLY A 74 -3.78 10.49 23.38
CA GLY A 74 -3.78 10.38 24.83
C GLY A 74 -4.50 11.56 25.44
N ALA A 75 -5.62 11.31 26.09
CA ALA A 75 -6.18 12.24 27.05
C ALA A 75 -5.18 12.30 28.21
N VAL A 76 -4.30 13.30 28.17
CA VAL A 76 -3.53 13.71 29.34
C VAL A 76 -4.54 14.36 30.28
N ARG A 77 -4.80 13.67 31.39
CA ARG A 77 -5.50 14.21 32.56
C ARG A 77 -4.57 15.12 33.34
#